data_AF-A0A1H5NGN7-F1
#
_entry.id   AF-A0A1H5NGN7-F1
#
_cell.length_a   1.000
_cell.length_b   1.000
_cell.length_c   1.000
_cell.angle_alpha   90.00
_cell.angle_beta   90.00
_cell.angle_gamma   90.00
#
_symmetry.space_group_name_H-M   'P 1'
#
loop_
_entity.id
_entity.type
_entity.pdbx_description
1 polymer ?
#
loop_
_entity_poly.entity_id
_entity_poly.type
_entity_poly.pdbx_seq_one_letter_code
_entity_poly.pdbx_strand_id
1 'polypeptide(L)'
;MNSHNLKTKQLQLLIEDNFLVAKHCRKTMETIAEVSLRYYFQKLAAKRSQFAMELGTQLNALGGKNPYVPTSTFEKRWSDISEENKLKNVRKSLKLYKQSTRNYKRALSYINDGCCREILIRHKAHFARTVPELKALKNLIKEKQEKAKGQGSHAEIE
;
A
#
# COMPACT_ATOMS: atom_id res chain seq x y z
N MET A 1 31.42 1.13 7.69
CA MET A 1 30.32 0.80 6.75
C MET A 1 30.11 2.00 5.81
N ASN A 2 30.36 1.85 4.51
CA ASN A 2 30.24 2.96 3.56
C ASN A 2 28.79 3.45 3.46
N SER A 3 28.58 4.77 3.60
CA SER A 3 27.28 5.46 3.49
C SER A 3 26.53 5.06 2.20
N HIS A 4 27.28 4.87 1.12
CA HIS A 4 26.78 4.40 -0.18
C HIS A 4 26.03 3.06 -0.09
N ASN A 5 26.59 2.05 0.58
CA ASN A 5 25.95 0.74 0.73
C ASN A 5 24.67 0.81 1.56
N LEU A 6 24.61 1.75 2.52
CA LEU A 6 23.42 1.95 3.34
C LEU A 6 22.29 2.61 2.54
N LYS A 7 22.60 3.64 1.73
CA LYS A 7 21.61 4.29 0.84
C LYS A 7 20.99 3.25 -0.13
N THR A 8 21.83 2.46 -0.80
CA THR A 8 21.40 1.38 -1.72
C THR A 8 20.49 0.37 -1.03
N LYS A 9 20.86 -0.09 0.17
CA LYS A 9 20.05 -1.04 0.94
C LYS A 9 18.69 -0.45 1.36
N GLN A 10 18.65 0.82 1.76
CA GLN A 10 17.38 1.47 2.08
C GLN A 10 16.48 1.57 0.84
N LEU A 11 17.03 1.92 -0.33
CA LEU A 11 16.25 1.99 -1.57
C LEU A 11 15.67 0.63 -1.97
N GLN A 12 16.46 -0.44 -1.88
CA GLN A 12 15.97 -1.81 -2.15
C GLN A 12 14.78 -2.17 -1.25
N LEU A 13 14.89 -1.93 0.07
CA LEU A 13 13.81 -2.19 1.02
C LEU A 13 12.53 -1.40 0.69
N LEU A 14 12.68 -0.15 0.25
CA LEU A 14 11.53 0.68 -0.12
C LEU A 14 10.90 0.25 -1.45
N ILE A 15 11.69 -0.24 -2.40
CA ILE A 15 11.19 -0.80 -3.66
C ILE A 15 10.38 -2.07 -3.37
N GLU A 16 10.90 -2.99 -2.57
CA GLU A 16 10.20 -4.20 -2.13
C GLU A 16 8.89 -3.89 -1.40
N ASP A 17 8.92 -2.94 -0.46
CA ASP A 17 7.73 -2.45 0.23
C ASP A 17 6.70 -1.91 -0.76
N ASN A 18 7.11 -1.14 -1.77
CA ASN A 18 6.21 -0.64 -2.80
C ASN A 18 5.53 -1.76 -3.59
N PHE A 19 6.28 -2.76 -4.05
CA PHE A 19 5.71 -3.91 -4.76
C PHE A 19 4.77 -4.75 -3.89
N LEU A 20 5.13 -5.01 -2.64
CA LEU A 20 4.31 -5.77 -1.71
C LEU A 20 2.95 -5.10 -1.49
N VAL A 21 2.95 -3.79 -1.26
CA VAL A 21 1.72 -3.03 -1.06
C VAL A 21 0.92 -2.93 -2.37
N ALA A 22 1.57 -2.75 -3.52
CA ALA A 22 0.89 -2.77 -4.81
C ALA A 22 0.20 -4.12 -5.07
N LYS A 23 0.86 -5.24 -4.75
CA LYS A 23 0.28 -6.60 -4.81
C LYS A 23 -0.96 -6.70 -3.93
N HIS A 24 -0.88 -6.24 -2.68
CA HIS A 24 -2.00 -6.27 -1.76
C HIS A 24 -3.19 -5.43 -2.27
N CYS A 25 -2.93 -4.23 -2.80
CA CYS A 25 -3.98 -3.39 -3.40
C CYS A 25 -4.62 -4.05 -4.63
N ARG A 26 -3.84 -4.70 -5.50
CA ARG A 26 -4.35 -5.48 -6.65
C ARG A 26 -5.24 -6.64 -6.22
N LYS A 27 -4.80 -7.43 -5.24
CA LYS A 27 -5.64 -8.49 -4.67
C LYS A 27 -6.92 -7.92 -4.03
N THR A 28 -6.82 -6.77 -3.38
CA THR A 28 -7.97 -6.15 -2.73
C THR A 28 -9.03 -5.71 -3.75
N MET A 29 -8.64 -5.10 -4.87
CA MET A 29 -9.60 -4.70 -5.94
C MET A 29 -10.24 -5.89 -6.66
N GLU A 30 -9.61 -7.06 -6.66
CA GLU A 30 -10.16 -8.30 -7.23
C GLU A 30 -11.25 -8.89 -6.34
N THR A 31 -11.12 -8.73 -5.01
CA THR A 31 -12.07 -9.30 -4.03
C THR A 31 -13.28 -8.43 -3.70
N ILE A 32 -13.36 -7.20 -4.23
CA ILE A 32 -14.38 -6.20 -3.87
C ILE A 32 -15.35 -6.01 -5.03
N ALA A 33 -16.66 -6.05 -4.77
CA ALA A 33 -17.67 -5.79 -5.80
C ALA A 33 -17.81 -4.29 -6.14
N GLU A 34 -17.75 -3.44 -5.11
CA GLU A 34 -18.01 -2.01 -5.19
C GLU A 34 -17.02 -1.26 -6.10
N VAL A 35 -17.51 -0.75 -7.24
CA VAL A 35 -16.70 -0.16 -8.33
C VAL A 35 -15.83 1.01 -7.85
N SER A 36 -16.41 1.94 -7.06
CA SER A 36 -15.70 3.09 -6.50
C SER A 36 -14.48 2.66 -5.68
N LEU A 37 -14.65 1.59 -4.89
CA LEU A 37 -13.62 1.05 -4.02
C LEU A 37 -12.56 0.26 -4.80
N ARG A 38 -12.95 -0.47 -5.84
CA ARG A 38 -12.01 -1.10 -6.78
C ARG A 38 -11.11 -0.05 -7.43
N TYR A 39 -11.71 1.03 -7.93
CA TYR A 39 -10.98 2.13 -8.56
C TYR A 39 -10.02 2.84 -7.58
N TYR A 40 -10.45 3.03 -6.34
CA TYR A 40 -9.58 3.55 -5.28
C TYR A 40 -8.34 2.67 -5.07
N PHE A 41 -8.52 1.36 -4.91
CA PHE A 41 -7.38 0.44 -4.73
C PHE A 41 -6.52 0.28 -5.99
N GLN A 42 -7.10 0.40 -7.19
CA GLN A 42 -6.36 0.45 -8.44
C GLN A 42 -5.42 1.67 -8.49
N LYS A 43 -5.92 2.86 -8.11
CA LYS A 43 -5.10 4.09 -8.00
C LYS A 43 -3.95 3.91 -7.01
N LEU A 44 -4.22 3.32 -5.84
CA LEU A 44 -3.17 3.03 -4.85
C LEU A 44 -2.13 2.05 -5.40
N ALA A 45 -2.54 0.99 -6.09
CA ALA A 45 -1.62 0.02 -6.68
C ALA A 45 -0.73 0.65 -7.77
N ALA A 46 -1.32 1.48 -8.64
CA ALA A 46 -0.61 2.20 -9.67
C ALA A 46 0.41 3.16 -9.06
N LYS A 47 0.01 3.93 -8.03
CA LYS A 47 0.91 4.89 -7.38
C LYS A 47 2.09 4.22 -6.69
N ARG A 48 1.87 3.08 -6.03
CA ARG A 48 2.94 2.28 -5.42
C ARG A 48 3.90 1.69 -6.48
N SER A 49 3.38 1.26 -7.63
CA SER A 49 4.22 0.79 -8.74
C SER A 49 5.08 1.94 -9.31
N GLN A 50 4.51 3.14 -9.49
CA GLN A 50 5.25 4.33 -9.88
C GLN A 50 6.38 4.65 -8.90
N PHE A 51 6.10 4.61 -7.58
CA PHE A 51 7.12 4.86 -6.56
C PHE A 51 8.26 3.84 -6.58
N ALA A 52 7.96 2.57 -6.85
CA ALA A 52 9.00 1.56 -7.01
C ALA A 52 9.92 1.88 -8.21
N MET A 53 9.34 2.31 -9.34
CA MET A 53 10.09 2.69 -10.53
C MET A 53 10.98 3.90 -10.28
N GLU A 54 10.44 4.97 -9.68
CA GLU A 54 11.20 6.19 -9.35
C GLU A 54 12.39 5.87 -8.42
N LEU A 55 12.19 5.02 -7.42
CA LEU A 55 13.28 4.56 -6.55
C LEU A 55 14.28 3.65 -7.27
N GLY A 56 13.81 2.80 -8.20
CA GLY A 56 14.66 1.96 -9.04
C GLY A 56 15.59 2.79 -9.93
N THR A 57 15.09 3.89 -10.49
CA THR A 57 15.92 4.85 -11.24
C THR A 57 17.03 5.44 -10.35
N GLN A 58 16.70 5.82 -9.11
CA GLN A 58 17.71 6.32 -8.16
C GLN A 58 18.72 5.25 -7.76
N LEU A 59 18.25 4.01 -7.56
CA LEU A 59 19.12 2.88 -7.22
C LEU A 59 20.11 2.56 -8.34
N ASN A 60 19.64 2.55 -9.59
CA ASN A 60 20.48 2.35 -10.77
C ASN A 60 21.51 3.46 -10.94
N ALA A 61 21.13 4.72 -10.71
CA ALA A 61 22.05 5.86 -10.76
C ALA A 61 23.19 5.75 -9.72
N LEU A 62 22.96 5.04 -8.62
CA LEU A 62 23.97 4.71 -7.60
C LEU A 62 24.76 3.43 -7.91
N GLY A 63 24.64 2.87 -9.12
CA GLY A 63 25.27 1.60 -9.49
C GLY A 63 24.71 0.37 -8.75
N GLY A 64 23.55 0.52 -8.11
CA GLY A 64 22.85 -0.57 -7.43
C GLY A 64 22.15 -1.49 -8.42
N LYS A 65 22.09 -2.79 -8.09
CA LYS A 65 21.25 -3.74 -8.83
C LYS A 65 19.80 -3.57 -8.38
N ASN A 66 18.89 -3.45 -9.34
CA ASN A 66 17.45 -3.48 -9.07
C ASN A 66 17.09 -4.75 -8.27
N PRO A 67 16.32 -4.62 -7.17
CA PRO A 67 15.92 -5.79 -6.40
C PRO A 67 15.10 -6.73 -7.28
N TYR A 68 15.34 -8.03 -7.12
CA TYR A 68 14.56 -9.06 -7.80
C TYR A 68 13.10 -8.94 -7.38
N VAL A 69 12.23 -8.54 -8.31
CA VAL A 69 10.78 -8.56 -8.13
C VAL A 69 10.30 -9.92 -8.61
N PRO A 70 9.83 -10.82 -7.73
CA PRO A 70 9.36 -12.12 -8.17
C PRO A 70 8.25 -11.95 -9.21
N THR A 71 8.39 -12.55 -10.39
CA THR A 71 7.37 -12.50 -11.46
C THR A 71 6.05 -13.12 -11.01
N SER A 72 6.09 -14.04 -10.04
CA SER A 72 4.91 -14.62 -9.36
C SER A 72 4.06 -13.61 -8.58
N THR A 73 4.50 -12.35 -8.51
CA THR A 73 3.70 -11.25 -7.95
C THR A 73 2.59 -10.78 -8.91
N PHE A 74 2.66 -11.16 -10.18
CA PHE A 74 1.76 -10.72 -11.25
C PHE A 74 0.76 -11.78 -11.73
N GLU A 75 0.78 -13.00 -11.16
CA GLU A 75 -0.25 -14.00 -11.47
C GLU A 75 -1.63 -13.50 -11.03
N LYS A 76 -2.45 -13.15 -12.01
CA LYS A 76 -3.89 -12.90 -11.84
C LYS A 76 -4.56 -14.22 -11.45
N ARG A 77 -4.74 -14.44 -10.15
CA ARG A 77 -5.78 -15.38 -9.70
C ARG A 77 -7.02 -14.55 -9.39
N TRP A 78 -8.04 -14.70 -10.22
CA TRP A 78 -9.39 -14.25 -9.91
C TRP A 78 -9.83 -15.01 -8.66
N SER A 79 -9.72 -14.39 -7.49
CA SER A 79 -10.26 -14.93 -6.25
C SER A 79 -11.74 -14.57 -6.17
N ASP A 80 -12.55 -15.47 -5.61
CA ASP A 80 -13.96 -15.23 -5.36
C ASP A 80 -14.19 -13.88 -4.67
N ILE A 81 -15.13 -13.10 -5.20
CA ILE A 81 -15.54 -11.82 -4.62
C ILE A 81 -16.14 -12.13 -3.25
N SER A 82 -15.55 -11.56 -2.20
CA SER A 82 -15.94 -11.85 -0.82
C SER A 82 -16.01 -10.55 -0.04
N GLU A 83 -17.24 -10.10 0.20
CA GLU A 83 -17.54 -8.88 0.96
C GLU A 83 -17.12 -8.99 2.43
N GLU A 84 -17.10 -10.20 3.01
CA GLU A 84 -16.55 -10.46 4.35
C GLU A 84 -15.07 -10.10 4.46
N ASN A 85 -14.31 -10.22 3.37
CA ASN A 85 -12.89 -9.90 3.35
C ASN A 85 -12.62 -8.40 3.12
N LYS A 86 -13.62 -7.58 2.75
CA LYS A 86 -13.46 -6.15 2.48
C LYS A 86 -12.84 -5.41 3.66
N LEU A 87 -13.44 -5.53 4.86
CA LEU A 87 -12.93 -4.86 6.06
C LEU A 87 -11.52 -5.33 6.45
N LYS A 88 -11.26 -6.65 6.33
CA LYS A 88 -9.94 -7.25 6.58
C LYS A 88 -8.87 -6.69 5.63
N ASN A 89 -9.20 -6.55 4.35
CA ASN A 89 -8.30 -6.03 3.33
C ASN A 89 -8.00 -4.54 3.52
N VAL A 90 -9.00 -3.73 3.90
CA VAL A 90 -8.81 -2.31 4.24
C VAL A 90 -7.94 -2.17 5.50
N ARG A 91 -8.18 -2.96 6.56
CA ARG A 91 -7.35 -2.98 7.77
C ARG A 91 -5.89 -3.33 7.46
N LYS A 92 -5.67 -4.34 6.62
CA LYS A 92 -4.32 -4.73 6.19
C LYS A 92 -3.65 -3.62 5.37
N SER A 93 -4.37 -2.99 4.46
CA SER A 93 -3.86 -1.83 3.71
C SER A 93 -3.43 -0.69 4.64
N LEU A 94 -4.26 -0.35 5.63
CA LEU A 94 -3.92 0.67 6.63
C LEU A 94 -2.65 0.31 7.42
N LYS A 95 -2.51 -0.95 7.85
CA LYS A 95 -1.31 -1.44 8.55
C LYS A 95 -0.06 -1.28 7.67
N LEU A 96 -0.16 -1.68 6.41
CA LEU A 96 0.93 -1.57 5.43
C LEU A 96 1.35 -0.11 5.20
N TYR A 97 0.41 0.80 4.95
CA TYR A 97 0.72 2.22 4.74
C TYR A 97 1.35 2.89 5.97
N LYS A 98 0.91 2.53 7.19
CA LYS A 98 1.57 2.96 8.43
C LYS A 98 3.00 2.42 8.55
N GLN A 99 3.24 1.18 8.10
CA GLN A 99 4.59 0.62 8.05
C GLN A 99 5.46 1.33 7.01
N SER A 100 4.96 1.57 5.80
CA SER A 100 5.66 2.34 4.77
C SER A 100 6.04 3.72 5.26
N THR A 101 5.16 4.41 5.98
CA THR A 101 5.48 5.72 6.59
C THR A 101 6.69 5.64 7.54
N ARG A 102 6.79 4.58 8.34
CA ARG A 102 7.94 4.34 9.22
C ARG A 102 9.20 4.00 8.44
N ASN A 103 9.10 3.14 7.43
CA ASN A 103 10.22 2.77 6.56
C ASN A 103 10.80 3.99 5.83
N TYR A 104 9.95 4.88 5.29
CA TYR A 104 10.38 6.11 4.64
C TYR A 104 10.98 7.12 5.62
N LYS A 105 10.43 7.26 6.83
CA LYS A 105 11.05 8.07 7.88
C LYS A 105 12.46 7.56 8.22
N ARG A 106 12.64 6.25 8.31
CA ARG A 106 13.94 5.61 8.53
C ARG A 106 14.90 5.82 7.36
N ALA A 107 14.44 5.67 6.11
CA ALA A 107 15.28 5.94 4.95
C ALA A 107 15.76 7.40 4.91
N LEU A 108 14.89 8.35 5.27
CA LEU A 108 15.21 9.79 5.33
C LEU A 108 16.25 10.17 6.40
N SER A 109 16.52 9.31 7.38
CA SER A 109 17.64 9.52 8.32
C SER A 109 18.99 9.10 7.74
N TYR A 110 19.00 8.31 6.66
CA TYR A 110 20.21 7.87 5.96
C TYR A 110 20.43 8.60 4.63
N ILE A 111 19.35 9.13 4.03
CA ILE A 111 19.35 9.87 2.77
C ILE A 111 18.97 11.32 3.08
N ASN A 112 20.00 12.12 3.37
CA ASN A 112 19.89 13.49 3.88
C ASN A 112 20.01 14.57 2.80
N ASP A 113 20.31 14.20 1.55
CA ASP A 113 20.58 15.15 0.46
C ASP A 113 20.12 14.65 -0.92
N GLY A 114 20.00 15.61 -1.86
CA GLY A 114 19.79 15.36 -3.29
C GLY A 114 18.39 14.93 -3.72
N CYS A 115 18.24 14.67 -5.02
CA CYS A 115 16.97 14.28 -5.66
C CYS A 115 16.30 13.07 -4.98
N CYS A 116 17.11 12.12 -4.52
CA CYS A 116 16.62 10.93 -3.82
C CYS A 116 15.83 11.31 -2.55
N ARG A 117 16.31 12.29 -1.77
CA ARG A 117 15.59 12.77 -0.58
C ARG A 117 14.24 13.40 -0.92
N GLU A 118 14.18 14.21 -1.97
CA GLU A 118 12.95 14.87 -2.42
C GLU A 118 11.89 13.84 -2.85
N ILE A 119 12.32 12.80 -3.57
CA ILE A 119 11.47 11.66 -3.94
C ILE A 119 10.89 11.00 -2.68
N LEU A 120 11.72 10.71 -1.68
CA LEU A 120 11.27 10.10 -0.42
C LEU A 120 10.28 10.99 0.35
N ILE A 121 10.50 12.31 0.38
CA ILE A 121 9.59 13.28 1.00
C ILE A 121 8.23 13.27 0.28
N ARG A 122 8.22 13.31 -1.05
CA ARG A 122 7.00 13.29 -1.87
C ARG A 122 6.20 12.00 -1.65
N HIS A 123 6.86 10.85 -1.60
CA HIS A 123 6.21 9.56 -1.33
C HIS A 123 5.62 9.53 0.09
N LYS A 124 6.36 10.01 1.09
CA LYS A 124 5.90 10.10 2.47
C LYS A 124 4.67 11.02 2.60
N ALA A 125 4.64 12.14 1.89
CA ALA A 125 3.50 13.05 1.86
C ALA A 125 2.25 12.38 1.25
N HIS A 126 2.42 11.51 0.25
CA HIS A 126 1.32 10.68 -0.23
C HIS A 126 0.78 9.76 0.87
N PHE A 127 1.64 9.05 1.61
CA PHE A 127 1.18 8.17 2.70
C PHE A 127 0.50 8.94 3.83
N ALA A 128 0.96 10.16 4.12
CA ALA A 128 0.34 11.03 5.13
C ALA A 128 -1.12 11.39 4.77
N ARG A 129 -1.47 11.43 3.48
CA ARG A 129 -2.86 11.63 3.00
C ARG A 129 -3.65 10.32 2.98
N THR A 130 -3.04 9.24 2.48
CA THR A 130 -3.72 7.95 2.32
C THR A 130 -4.03 7.25 3.65
N VAL A 131 -3.22 7.44 4.69
CA VAL A 131 -3.47 6.81 6.01
C VAL A 131 -4.79 7.29 6.65
N PRO A 132 -5.08 8.61 6.72
CA PRO A 132 -6.39 9.13 7.11
C PRO A 132 -7.54 8.60 6.24
N GLU A 133 -7.39 8.59 4.91
CA GLU A 133 -8.41 8.08 3.98
C GLU A 133 -8.76 6.61 4.28
N LEU A 134 -7.75 5.74 4.41
CA LEU A 134 -7.94 4.33 4.74
C LEU A 134 -8.55 4.15 6.15
N LYS A 135 -8.27 5.06 7.09
CA LYS A 135 -8.86 5.03 8.43
C LYS A 135 -10.35 5.39 8.37
N ALA A 136 -10.72 6.42 7.60
CA ALA A 136 -12.12 6.82 7.38
C ALA A 136 -12.90 5.69 6.67
N LEU A 137 -12.34 5.15 5.60
CA LEU A 137 -12.92 4.02 4.86
C LEU A 137 -13.14 2.79 5.76
N LYS A 138 -12.17 2.46 6.62
CA LYS A 138 -12.28 1.36 7.59
C LYS A 138 -13.45 1.58 8.55
N ASN A 139 -13.65 2.80 9.04
CA ASN A 139 -14.75 3.11 9.95
C ASN A 139 -16.10 3.03 9.24
N LEU A 140 -16.21 3.61 8.04
CA LEU A 140 -17.43 3.56 7.23
C LEU A 140 -17.87 2.12 6.90
N ILE A 141 -16.93 1.25 6.54
CA ILE A 141 -17.24 -0.17 6.28
C ILE A 141 -17.67 -0.88 7.56
N LYS A 142 -17.01 -0.59 8.69
CA LYS A 142 -17.36 -1.16 9.99
C LYS A 142 -18.80 -0.78 10.39
N GLU A 143 -19.15 0.49 10.29
CA GLU A 143 -20.49 1.00 10.60
C GLU A 143 -21.56 0.37 9.70
N LYS A 144 -21.29 0.24 8.38
CA LYS A 144 -22.19 -0.45 7.46
C LYS A 144 -22.43 -1.92 7.85
N GLN A 145 -21.38 -2.63 8.24
CA GLN A 145 -21.48 -4.03 8.69
C GLN A 145 -22.25 -4.16 10.01
N GLU A 146 -22.07 -3.22 10.95
CA GLU A 146 -22.80 -3.22 12.23
C GLU A 146 -24.30 -2.93 12.02
N LYS A 147 -24.65 -1.97 11.15
CA LYS A 147 -26.05 -1.68 10.80
C LYS A 147 -26.74 -2.87 10.13
N ALA A 148 -26.05 -3.55 9.21
CA ALA A 148 -26.58 -4.74 8.54
C ALA A 148 -26.86 -5.89 9.52
N LYS A 149 -26.07 -6.01 10.59
CA LYS A 149 -26.29 -7.01 11.65
C LYS A 149 -27.40 -6.62 12.63
N GLY A 150 -27.54 -5.33 12.95
CA GLY A 150 -28.58 -4.82 13.86
C GLY A 150 -29.99 -4.77 13.25
N GLN A 151 -30.13 -4.74 11.93
CA GLN A 151 -31.44 -4.80 11.25
C GLN A 151 -31.99 -6.23 11.12
N GLY A 152 -31.19 -7.27 11.35
CA GLY A 152 -31.62 -8.67 11.29
C GLY A 152 -32.26 -9.20 12.58
N SER A 153 -32.30 -8.42 13.68
CA SER A 153 -32.81 -8.88 14.98
C SER A 153 -34.22 -8.38 15.34
N HIS A 154 -34.92 -7.72 14.42
CA HIS A 154 -36.27 -7.16 14.64
C HIS A 154 -37.35 -7.74 13.71
N ALA A 155 -37.06 -8.83 13.00
CA ALA A 155 -38.01 -9.44 12.05
C ALA A 155 -38.67 -10.73 12.55
N GLU A 156 -38.72 -10.96 13.87
CA GLU A 156 -39.57 -11.99 14.46
C GLU A 156 -40.33 -11.38 15.64
N ILE A 157 -41.64 -11.23 15.44
CA ILE A 157 -42.79 -11.29 16.37
C ILE A 157 -43.85 -10.33 15.81
N GLU A 158 -44.74 -10.87 14.99
CA GLU A 158 -46.20 -10.65 15.06
C GLU A 158 -46.91 -11.81 14.35
#